data_AF-A0A7Z9G5Q9-F1
#
_entry.id   AF-A0A7Z9G5Q9-F1
#
_cell.length_a   1.000
_cell.length_b   1.000
_cell.length_c   1.000
_cell.angle_alpha   90.00
_cell.angle_beta   90.00
_cell.angle_gamma   90.00
#
_symmetry.space_group_name_H-M   'P 1'
#
loop_
_entity.id
_entity.type
_entity.pdbx_description
1 polymer ?
#
loop_
_entity_poly.entity_id
_entity_poly.type
_entity_poly.pdbx_seq_one_letter_code
_entity_poly.pdbx_strand_id
1 'polypeptide(L)'
;IAWSGPPGTVATTTANGLKIGMVAFHTSPSSNHLNNPETAKILIEGAAAQHDIVIVSFHGGAEGNKALHVPNGQEVFYGENRGHLRQFAHMAIDSGADIILGHGPHVPRGMEVYKERLIAYSLGNFATYGRFGLSGNLSVGLVLEAELDNQGRLVRGQILPTRQVGRGIPQKDTEKGQAIDLIRSLSQTDFGTTAPIIGQDGRFAPRASE
;
A
#
# COMPACT_ATOMS: atom_id res chain seq x y z
N ILE A 1 -14.65 15.02 9.29
CA ILE A 1 -13.68 13.93 8.99
C ILE A 1 -13.04 14.27 7.65
N ALA A 2 -11.71 14.30 7.54
CA ALA A 2 -11.03 14.51 6.26
C ALA A 2 -11.15 13.24 5.39
N TRP A 3 -11.32 13.39 4.08
CA TRP A 3 -11.57 12.27 3.16
C TRP A 3 -11.03 12.54 1.75
N SER A 4 -10.78 11.47 1.00
CA SER A 4 -10.36 11.51 -0.41
C SER A 4 -10.94 10.29 -1.14
N GLY A 5 -11.03 10.35 -2.47
CA GLY A 5 -11.55 9.27 -3.31
C GLY A 5 -12.34 9.81 -4.50
N PRO A 6 -13.35 10.67 -4.30
CA PRO A 6 -13.99 11.41 -5.38
C PRO A 6 -12.99 12.25 -6.20
N PRO A 7 -13.24 12.49 -7.50
CA PRO A 7 -12.30 13.20 -8.37
C PRO A 7 -11.85 14.56 -7.83
N GLY A 8 -10.54 14.81 -7.83
CA GLY A 8 -9.93 16.08 -7.42
C GLY A 8 -9.78 16.27 -5.91
N THR A 9 -10.16 15.28 -5.10
CA THR A 9 -10.20 15.45 -3.63
C THR A 9 -8.92 15.01 -2.95
N VAL A 10 -8.47 15.84 -2.00
CA VAL A 10 -7.33 15.60 -1.11
C VAL A 10 -7.81 15.74 0.32
N ALA A 11 -7.54 14.75 1.16
CA ALA A 11 -7.79 14.85 2.59
C ALA A 11 -6.62 15.58 3.24
N THR A 12 -6.87 16.67 3.97
CA THR A 12 -5.81 17.41 4.66
C THR A 12 -5.99 17.27 6.17
N THR A 13 -4.89 17.03 6.87
CA THR A 13 -4.80 17.13 8.34
C THR A 13 -3.49 17.78 8.76
N THR A 14 -3.35 18.09 10.05
CA THR A 14 -2.10 18.58 10.64
C THR A 14 -1.75 17.74 11.84
N ALA A 15 -0.50 17.30 11.92
CA ALA A 15 0.04 16.59 13.08
C ALA A 15 1.47 17.06 13.33
N ASN A 16 1.80 17.35 14.59
CA ASN A 16 3.14 17.82 14.99
C ASN A 16 3.68 19.01 14.17
N GLY A 17 2.78 19.91 13.74
CA GLY A 17 3.13 21.07 12.92
C GLY A 17 3.33 20.79 11.43
N LEU A 18 3.26 19.53 10.99
CA LEU A 18 3.30 19.14 9.58
C LEU A 18 1.89 19.07 9.00
N LYS A 19 1.71 19.63 7.81
CA LYS A 19 0.51 19.52 7.00
C LYS A 19 0.58 18.26 6.16
N ILE A 20 -0.33 17.33 6.41
CA ILE A 20 -0.36 16.01 5.77
C ILE A 20 -1.52 15.95 4.79
N GLY A 21 -1.22 15.64 3.54
CA GLY A 21 -2.19 15.41 2.47
C GLY A 21 -2.35 13.92 2.20
N MET A 22 -3.58 13.45 1.99
CA MET A 22 -3.84 12.09 1.52
C MET A 22 -4.67 12.12 0.24
N VAL A 23 -4.18 11.45 -0.79
CA VAL A 23 -4.88 11.28 -2.07
C VAL A 23 -5.19 9.79 -2.27
N ALA A 24 -6.48 9.45 -2.33
CA ALA A 24 -6.94 8.08 -2.51
C ALA A 24 -7.43 7.85 -3.94
N PHE A 25 -6.98 6.76 -4.55
CA PHE A 25 -7.29 6.36 -5.93
C PHE A 25 -8.06 5.05 -6.00
N HIS A 26 -8.82 4.88 -7.08
CA HIS A 26 -9.49 3.62 -7.42
C HIS A 26 -9.37 3.35 -8.92
N THR A 27 -9.51 2.09 -9.34
CA THR A 27 -9.65 1.69 -10.74
C THR A 27 -10.97 2.13 -11.40
N SER A 28 -11.87 2.78 -10.64
CA SER A 28 -13.14 3.27 -11.14
C SER A 28 -12.97 4.71 -11.64
N PRO A 29 -13.50 5.04 -12.83
CA PRO A 29 -13.44 6.41 -13.36
C PRO A 29 -14.31 7.40 -12.58
N SER A 30 -15.19 6.93 -11.68
CA SER A 30 -15.99 7.79 -10.78
C SER A 30 -15.21 8.29 -9.55
N SER A 31 -13.92 7.97 -9.47
CA SER A 31 -13.00 8.33 -8.39
C SER A 31 -11.77 9.03 -8.97
N ASN A 32 -10.85 9.50 -8.14
CA ASN A 32 -9.48 9.75 -8.55
C ASN A 32 -8.97 8.47 -9.24
N HIS A 33 -8.82 8.55 -10.56
CA HIS A 33 -8.80 7.35 -11.38
C HIS A 33 -7.37 6.85 -11.55
N LEU A 34 -7.07 5.69 -10.97
CA LEU A 34 -5.75 5.08 -11.01
C LEU A 34 -5.26 4.83 -12.45
N ASN A 35 -6.17 4.48 -13.36
CA ASN A 35 -5.85 4.21 -14.76
C ASN A 35 -5.81 5.48 -15.64
N ASN A 36 -5.80 6.67 -15.04
CA ASN A 36 -5.56 7.93 -15.73
C ASN A 36 -4.30 8.61 -15.14
N PRO A 37 -3.10 8.23 -15.59
CA PRO A 37 -1.85 8.69 -15.00
C PRO A 37 -1.64 10.21 -15.13
N GLU A 38 -2.17 10.84 -16.17
CA GLU A 38 -2.06 12.30 -16.39
C GLU A 38 -2.77 13.07 -15.29
N THR A 39 -4.04 12.73 -15.04
CA THR A 39 -4.83 13.39 -13.97
C THR A 39 -4.33 13.02 -12.58
N ALA A 40 -3.86 11.78 -12.39
CA ALA A 40 -3.28 11.34 -11.13
C ALA A 40 -2.01 12.12 -10.79
N LYS A 41 -1.11 12.29 -11.77
CA LYS A 41 0.10 13.09 -11.64
C LYS A 41 -0.20 14.53 -11.21
N ILE A 42 -1.08 15.21 -11.94
CA ILE A 42 -1.45 16.61 -11.64
C ILE A 42 -1.99 16.75 -10.20
N LEU A 43 -2.83 15.80 -9.77
CA LEU A 43 -3.41 15.83 -8.43
C LEU A 43 -2.36 15.61 -7.34
N ILE A 44 -1.41 14.68 -7.55
CA ILE A 44 -0.34 14.40 -6.59
C ILE A 44 0.64 15.57 -6.53
N GLU A 45 1.05 16.14 -7.66
CA GLU A 45 1.92 17.32 -7.71
C GLU A 45 1.26 18.52 -7.00
N GLY A 46 -0.04 18.73 -7.21
CA GLY A 46 -0.81 19.75 -6.51
C GLY A 46 -0.89 19.52 -5.00
N ALA A 47 -1.03 18.26 -4.57
CA ALA A 47 -0.98 17.90 -3.16
C ALA A 47 0.42 18.16 -2.57
N ALA A 48 1.48 17.73 -3.25
CA ALA A 48 2.87 17.93 -2.82
C ALA A 48 3.26 19.40 -2.71
N ALA A 49 2.76 20.26 -3.60
CA ALA A 49 2.99 21.70 -3.52
C ALA A 49 2.33 22.37 -2.30
N GLN A 50 1.38 21.70 -1.63
CA GLN A 50 0.57 22.29 -0.56
C GLN A 50 0.72 21.58 0.79
N HIS A 51 1.47 20.50 0.87
CA HIS A 51 1.58 19.64 2.06
C HIS A 51 3.05 19.26 2.29
N ASP A 52 3.43 19.10 3.55
CA ASP A 52 4.78 18.69 3.92
C ASP A 52 4.99 17.18 3.72
N ILE A 53 3.92 16.40 3.87
CA ILE A 53 3.89 14.95 3.62
C ILE A 53 2.61 14.61 2.83
N VAL A 54 2.75 13.82 1.78
CA VAL A 54 1.72 13.31 0.89
C VAL A 54 1.67 11.78 0.97
N ILE A 55 0.54 11.29 1.46
CA ILE A 55 0.18 9.87 1.47
C ILE A 55 -0.65 9.60 0.22
N VAL A 56 -0.26 8.62 -0.58
CA VAL A 56 -1.12 8.09 -1.64
C VAL A 56 -1.65 6.74 -1.20
N SER A 57 -2.96 6.56 -1.34
CA SER A 57 -3.61 5.26 -1.17
C SER A 57 -4.27 4.85 -2.48
N PHE A 58 -4.33 3.55 -2.75
CA PHE A 58 -5.10 3.06 -3.89
C PHE A 58 -5.89 1.79 -3.56
N HIS A 59 -6.96 1.60 -4.31
CA HIS A 59 -7.67 0.32 -4.45
C HIS A 59 -7.54 -0.18 -5.89
N GLY A 60 -6.78 -1.25 -6.09
CA GLY A 60 -6.46 -1.81 -7.41
C GLY A 60 -5.82 -3.20 -7.31
N GLY A 61 -5.31 -3.73 -8.43
CA GLY A 61 -4.76 -5.07 -8.51
C GLY A 61 -5.81 -6.18 -8.58
N ALA A 62 -5.42 -7.33 -9.12
CA ALA A 62 -6.26 -8.52 -9.13
C ALA A 62 -6.45 -9.07 -7.71
N GLU A 63 -7.56 -9.78 -7.49
CA GLU A 63 -7.99 -10.16 -6.15
C GLU A 63 -7.88 -11.68 -5.91
N GLY A 64 -7.66 -12.06 -4.64
CA GLY A 64 -7.75 -13.44 -4.20
C GLY A 64 -6.42 -14.11 -3.87
N ASN A 65 -6.50 -15.36 -3.37
CA ASN A 65 -5.35 -16.18 -3.00
C ASN A 65 -4.29 -16.38 -4.11
N LYS A 66 -4.67 -16.19 -5.37
CA LYS A 66 -3.75 -16.32 -6.53
C LYS A 66 -3.07 -15.00 -6.90
N ALA A 67 -3.46 -13.89 -6.27
CA ALA A 67 -3.02 -12.54 -6.60
C ALA A 67 -2.08 -11.99 -5.53
N LEU A 68 -1.12 -12.80 -5.06
CA LEU A 68 -0.14 -12.43 -4.04
C LEU A 68 1.03 -11.62 -4.61
N HIS A 69 1.37 -11.86 -5.87
CA HIS A 69 2.47 -11.19 -6.54
C HIS A 69 2.00 -9.95 -7.27
N VAL A 70 2.84 -8.92 -7.30
CA VAL A 70 2.64 -7.72 -8.12
C VAL A 70 3.33 -7.94 -9.46
N PRO A 71 2.61 -8.17 -10.57
CA PRO A 71 3.25 -8.46 -11.85
C PRO A 71 3.96 -7.23 -12.45
N ASN A 72 4.89 -7.48 -13.37
CA ASN A 72 5.40 -6.47 -14.28
C ASN A 72 4.42 -6.30 -15.43
N GLY A 73 3.34 -5.57 -15.18
CA GLY A 73 2.33 -5.31 -16.19
C GLY A 73 0.98 -4.91 -15.61
N GLN A 74 0.02 -4.81 -16.52
CA GLN A 74 -1.37 -4.53 -16.20
C GLN A 74 -2.04 -5.76 -15.57
N GLU A 75 -2.78 -5.52 -14.49
CA GLU A 75 -3.62 -6.53 -13.87
C GLU A 75 -5.05 -6.42 -14.39
N VAL A 76 -5.69 -7.58 -14.61
CA VAL A 76 -7.11 -7.68 -14.99
C VAL A 76 -7.79 -8.67 -14.05
N PHE A 77 -9.01 -8.34 -13.63
CA PHE A 77 -9.81 -9.23 -12.78
C PHE A 77 -11.27 -9.12 -13.17
N TYR A 78 -11.92 -10.25 -13.44
CA TYR A 78 -13.29 -10.31 -13.99
C TYR A 78 -13.54 -9.36 -15.19
N GLY A 79 -12.54 -9.17 -16.04
CA GLY A 79 -12.62 -8.30 -17.22
C GLY A 79 -12.39 -6.81 -16.94
N GLU A 80 -12.22 -6.42 -15.67
CA GLU A 80 -11.91 -5.04 -15.31
C GLU A 80 -10.40 -4.78 -15.35
N ASN A 81 -10.02 -3.58 -15.84
CA ASN A 81 -8.66 -3.09 -15.74
C ASN A 81 -8.34 -2.72 -14.29
N ARG A 82 -7.56 -3.57 -13.62
CA ARG A 82 -7.14 -3.40 -12.23
C ARG A 82 -5.83 -2.61 -12.07
N GLY A 83 -5.30 -2.10 -13.18
CA GLY A 83 -4.19 -1.17 -13.23
C GLY A 83 -2.81 -1.82 -13.31
N HIS A 84 -1.84 -1.00 -13.70
CA HIS A 84 -0.42 -1.35 -13.68
C HIS A 84 0.20 -0.77 -12.39
N LEU A 85 0.07 -1.50 -11.28
CA LEU A 85 0.34 -0.94 -9.96
C LEU A 85 1.79 -0.44 -9.77
N ARG A 86 2.79 -1.13 -10.32
CA ARG A 86 4.20 -0.69 -10.25
C ARG A 86 4.40 0.68 -10.91
N GLN A 87 3.92 0.83 -12.14
CA GLN A 87 3.99 2.08 -12.90
C GLN A 87 3.25 3.21 -12.17
N PHE A 88 2.05 2.94 -11.63
CA PHE A 88 1.30 3.93 -10.86
C PHE A 88 2.05 4.36 -9.59
N ALA A 89 2.57 3.41 -8.80
CA ALA A 89 3.26 3.70 -7.56
C ALA A 89 4.57 4.49 -7.76
N HIS A 90 5.36 4.12 -8.77
CA HIS A 90 6.58 4.85 -9.12
C HIS A 90 6.26 6.26 -9.64
N MET A 91 5.27 6.40 -10.52
CA MET A 91 4.80 7.71 -10.98
C MET A 91 4.31 8.59 -9.83
N ALA A 92 3.58 8.02 -8.87
CA ALA A 92 3.09 8.74 -7.71
C ALA A 92 4.24 9.29 -6.86
N ILE A 93 5.26 8.48 -6.57
CA ILE A 93 6.47 8.93 -5.86
C ILE A 93 7.22 10.00 -6.68
N ASP A 94 7.37 9.78 -7.99
CA ASP A 94 8.01 10.76 -8.87
C ASP A 94 7.25 12.11 -8.94
N SER A 95 5.96 12.09 -8.61
CA SER A 95 5.08 13.26 -8.55
C SER A 95 5.02 13.92 -7.16
N GLY A 96 5.75 13.39 -6.17
CA GLY A 96 5.85 13.96 -4.83
C GLY A 96 5.07 13.22 -3.74
N ALA A 97 4.64 11.97 -3.98
CA ALA A 97 4.13 11.13 -2.90
C ALA A 97 5.27 10.60 -2.01
N ASP A 98 5.07 10.63 -0.70
CA ASP A 98 6.08 10.20 0.28
C ASP A 98 5.91 8.76 0.75
N ILE A 99 4.69 8.22 0.67
CA ILE A 99 4.35 6.83 0.99
C ILE A 99 3.14 6.38 0.19
N ILE A 100 3.17 5.14 -0.28
CA ILE A 100 2.08 4.52 -1.04
C ILE A 100 1.48 3.34 -0.27
N LEU A 101 0.16 3.36 -0.06
CA LEU A 101 -0.60 2.33 0.66
C LEU A 101 -1.66 1.68 -0.25
N GLY A 102 -1.35 0.47 -0.73
CA GLY A 102 -2.20 -0.31 -1.62
C GLY A 102 -3.24 -1.16 -0.90
N HIS A 103 -4.36 -1.35 -1.58
CA HIS A 103 -5.51 -2.17 -1.20
C HIS A 103 -6.16 -2.75 -2.45
N GLY A 104 -7.11 -3.67 -2.28
CA GLY A 104 -7.85 -4.28 -3.38
C GLY A 104 -7.62 -5.79 -3.53
N PRO A 105 -6.39 -6.32 -3.46
CA PRO A 105 -6.17 -7.75 -3.68
C PRO A 105 -6.80 -8.68 -2.64
N HIS A 106 -7.25 -8.14 -1.49
CA HIS A 106 -7.78 -8.89 -0.34
C HIS A 106 -6.82 -9.90 0.29
N VAL A 107 -5.54 -9.83 -0.08
CA VAL A 107 -4.42 -10.58 0.48
C VAL A 107 -3.24 -9.62 0.69
N PRO A 108 -2.32 -9.89 1.62
CA PRO A 108 -1.09 -9.12 1.72
C PRO A 108 -0.25 -9.27 0.44
N ARG A 109 0.42 -8.20 0.03
CA ARG A 109 1.42 -8.22 -1.05
C ARG A 109 2.76 -7.69 -0.56
N GLY A 110 3.80 -7.87 -1.36
CA GLY A 110 5.14 -7.38 -1.04
C GLY A 110 5.21 -5.87 -0.89
N MET A 111 6.30 -5.42 -0.26
CA MET A 111 6.67 -4.02 -0.11
C MET A 111 7.93 -3.71 -0.92
N GLU A 112 8.02 -2.47 -1.37
CA GLU A 112 9.13 -1.92 -2.14
C GLU A 112 9.58 -0.60 -1.51
N VAL A 113 10.88 -0.31 -1.61
CA VAL A 113 11.45 1.01 -1.35
C VAL A 113 11.94 1.58 -2.68
N TYR A 114 11.25 2.60 -3.17
CA TYR A 114 11.58 3.30 -4.42
C TYR A 114 11.91 4.75 -4.11
N LYS A 115 13.11 5.20 -4.51
CA LYS A 115 13.65 6.55 -4.17
C LYS A 115 13.54 6.86 -2.67
N GLU A 116 13.96 5.89 -1.85
CA GLU A 116 13.91 5.94 -0.38
C GLU A 116 12.49 6.02 0.21
N ARG A 117 11.42 5.85 -0.60
CA ARG A 117 10.02 5.94 -0.16
C ARG A 117 9.36 4.56 -0.11
N LEU A 118 8.52 4.35 0.89
CA LEU A 118 7.84 3.07 1.09
C LEU A 118 6.63 2.92 0.16
N ILE A 119 6.55 1.78 -0.50
CA ILE A 119 5.36 1.30 -1.21
C ILE A 119 4.92 -0.02 -0.57
N ALA A 120 3.73 -0.08 -0.01
CA ALA A 120 3.09 -1.33 0.39
C ALA A 120 1.97 -1.66 -0.60
N TYR A 121 2.12 -2.70 -1.41
CA TYR A 121 1.18 -2.95 -2.52
C TYR A 121 -0.16 -3.55 -2.11
N SER A 122 -0.26 -4.14 -0.92
CA SER A 122 -1.52 -4.53 -0.28
C SER A 122 -1.31 -4.87 1.18
N LEU A 123 -2.15 -4.33 2.07
CA LEU A 123 -2.15 -4.65 3.49
C LEU A 123 -3.02 -5.87 3.86
N GLY A 124 -3.69 -6.49 2.88
CA GLY A 124 -4.66 -7.55 3.12
C GLY A 124 -5.93 -7.04 3.81
N ASN A 125 -6.72 -7.97 4.35
CA ASN A 125 -7.97 -7.63 5.02
C ASN A 125 -7.76 -7.40 6.52
N PHE A 126 -8.43 -6.37 7.07
CA PHE A 126 -8.43 -6.11 8.51
C PHE A 126 -9.78 -6.39 9.17
N ALA A 127 -10.86 -5.77 8.68
CA ALA A 127 -12.22 -5.94 9.24
C ALA A 127 -13.26 -6.02 8.11
N THR A 128 -13.76 -7.24 7.82
CA THR A 128 -14.55 -7.54 6.61
C THR A 128 -15.74 -8.43 6.97
N TYR A 129 -16.77 -7.82 7.58
CA TYR A 129 -17.86 -8.58 8.20
C TYR A 129 -18.67 -9.43 7.21
N GLY A 130 -18.44 -10.75 7.20
CA GLY A 130 -19.26 -11.77 6.52
C GLY A 130 -19.30 -11.76 4.98
N ARG A 131 -18.67 -10.80 4.31
CA ARG A 131 -18.69 -10.67 2.84
C ARG A 131 -17.50 -11.31 2.13
N PHE A 132 -16.46 -11.69 2.86
CA PHE A 132 -15.21 -12.19 2.30
C PHE A 132 -14.90 -13.59 2.83
N GLY A 133 -14.41 -14.46 1.95
CA GLY A 133 -13.88 -15.75 2.36
C GLY A 133 -12.57 -15.56 3.14
N LEU A 134 -12.38 -16.32 4.22
CA LEU A 134 -11.18 -16.23 5.07
C LEU A 134 -10.27 -17.46 4.91
N SER A 135 -10.31 -18.12 3.75
CA SER A 135 -9.48 -19.30 3.49
C SER A 135 -8.08 -18.90 3.01
N GLY A 136 -7.07 -19.54 3.57
CA GLY A 136 -5.67 -19.27 3.22
C GLY A 136 -5.27 -17.82 3.51
N ASN A 137 -4.63 -17.19 2.52
CA ASN A 137 -4.07 -15.85 2.64
C ASN A 137 -5.13 -14.75 2.71
N LEU A 138 -6.40 -15.05 2.41
CA LEU A 138 -7.51 -14.10 2.55
C LEU A 138 -7.83 -13.74 4.00
N SER A 139 -7.43 -14.60 4.94
CA SER A 139 -7.51 -14.29 6.37
C SER A 139 -6.36 -13.42 6.86
N VAL A 140 -5.27 -13.30 6.10
CA VAL A 140 -4.05 -12.63 6.54
C VAL A 140 -4.13 -11.15 6.19
N GLY A 141 -3.69 -10.30 7.11
CA GLY A 141 -3.53 -8.86 6.91
C GLY A 141 -2.42 -8.32 7.80
N LEU A 142 -2.22 -7.02 7.79
CA LEU A 142 -1.31 -6.36 8.73
C LEU A 142 -1.80 -4.98 9.13
N VAL A 143 -1.40 -4.57 10.32
CA VAL A 143 -1.23 -3.16 10.65
C VAL A 143 0.23 -2.80 10.32
N LEU A 144 0.41 -1.74 9.55
CA LEU A 144 1.72 -1.24 9.13
C LEU A 144 2.06 0.01 9.92
N GLU A 145 3.18 -0.02 10.63
CA GLU A 145 3.80 1.17 11.21
C GLU A 145 5.00 1.56 10.34
N ALA A 146 5.08 2.83 9.95
CA ALA A 146 6.18 3.38 9.18
C ALA A 146 6.66 4.69 9.81
N GLU A 147 7.97 4.81 9.98
CA GLU A 147 8.64 6.02 10.44
C GLU A 147 9.32 6.67 9.22
N LEU A 148 8.92 7.91 8.95
CA LEU A 148 9.49 8.72 7.87
C LEU A 148 10.27 9.87 8.47
N ASP A 149 11.33 10.31 7.80
CA ASP A 149 11.99 11.57 8.14
C ASP A 149 11.18 12.79 7.67
N ASN A 150 11.70 13.99 7.91
CA ASN A 150 11.03 15.24 7.53
C ASN A 150 10.99 15.50 6.02
N GLN A 151 11.65 14.66 5.22
CA GLN A 151 11.58 14.67 3.76
C GLN A 151 10.69 13.53 3.25
N GLY A 152 10.05 12.77 4.15
CA GLY A 152 9.20 11.64 3.83
C GLY A 152 9.95 10.37 3.45
N ARG A 153 11.27 10.30 3.65
CA ARG A 153 12.06 9.09 3.37
C ARG A 153 11.85 8.06 4.47
N LEU A 154 11.75 6.79 4.09
CA LEU A 154 11.58 5.69 5.05
C LEU A 154 12.83 5.55 5.93
N VAL A 155 12.66 5.69 7.24
CA VAL A 155 13.70 5.41 8.24
C VAL A 155 13.64 3.95 8.64
N ARG A 156 12.45 3.48 9.05
CA ARG A 156 12.16 2.10 9.46
C ARG A 156 10.66 1.88 9.55
N GLY A 157 10.26 0.66 9.86
CA GLY A 157 8.90 0.36 10.22
C GLY A 157 8.74 -0.99 10.92
N GLN A 158 7.49 -1.33 11.22
CA GLN A 158 7.10 -2.55 11.89
C GLN A 158 5.85 -3.13 11.22
N ILE A 159 5.92 -4.41 10.87
CA ILE A 159 4.76 -5.20 10.47
C ILE A 159 4.15 -5.79 11.74
N LEU A 160 2.89 -5.46 12.00
CA LEU A 160 2.08 -6.06 13.05
C LEU A 160 1.07 -7.00 12.38
N PRO A 161 1.39 -8.30 12.28
CA PRO A 161 0.58 -9.22 11.51
C PRO A 161 -0.77 -9.44 12.17
N THR A 162 -1.80 -9.54 11.35
CA THR A 162 -3.18 -9.76 11.78
C THR A 162 -3.80 -10.90 11.02
N ARG A 163 -4.77 -11.55 11.65
CA ARG A 163 -5.58 -12.58 11.02
C ARG A 163 -7.04 -12.34 11.32
N GLN A 164 -7.88 -12.46 10.31
CA GLN A 164 -9.32 -12.42 10.47
C GLN A 164 -9.87 -13.81 10.76
N VAL A 165 -10.74 -13.91 11.76
CA VAL A 165 -11.40 -15.17 12.12
C VAL A 165 -12.92 -15.03 12.12
N GLY A 166 -13.61 -16.17 12.02
CA GLY A 166 -15.06 -16.25 12.10
C GLY A 166 -15.73 -15.37 11.04
N ARG A 167 -16.41 -14.31 11.49
CA ARG A 167 -17.12 -13.37 10.60
C ARG A 167 -16.25 -12.22 10.08
N GLY A 168 -14.91 -12.32 10.14
CA GLY A 168 -14.02 -11.24 9.70
C GLY A 168 -13.53 -10.35 10.85
N ILE A 169 -13.45 -10.90 12.05
CA ILE A 169 -12.98 -10.20 13.25
C ILE A 169 -11.44 -10.20 13.24
N PRO A 170 -10.77 -9.03 13.25
CA PRO A 170 -9.31 -8.97 13.33
C PRO A 170 -8.81 -9.50 14.68
N GLN A 171 -7.79 -10.32 14.61
CA GLN A 171 -6.97 -10.73 15.74
C GLN A 171 -5.49 -10.51 15.40
N LYS A 172 -4.66 -10.37 16.42
CA LYS A 172 -3.21 -10.46 16.22
C LYS A 172 -2.88 -11.84 15.69
N ASP A 173 -2.07 -11.93 14.64
CA ASP A 173 -1.57 -13.23 14.22
C ASP A 173 -0.54 -13.73 15.24
N THR A 174 -0.88 -14.80 15.93
CA THR A 174 -0.01 -15.47 16.92
C THR A 174 0.68 -16.69 16.33
N GLU A 175 0.34 -17.08 15.10
CA GLU A 175 1.08 -18.10 14.36
C GLU A 175 2.47 -17.54 14.06
N LYS A 176 3.49 -18.19 14.63
CA LYS A 176 4.86 -17.67 14.64
C LYS A 176 5.35 -17.41 13.21
N GLY A 177 5.44 -16.13 12.84
CA GLY A 177 6.18 -15.65 11.68
C GLY A 177 5.52 -15.81 10.31
N GLN A 178 4.43 -16.58 10.14
CA GLN A 178 3.93 -16.93 8.79
C GLN A 178 3.58 -15.71 7.92
N ALA A 179 2.86 -14.74 8.46
CA ALA A 179 2.51 -13.52 7.73
C ALA A 179 3.74 -12.66 7.40
N ILE A 180 4.70 -12.57 8.33
CA ILE A 180 5.95 -11.83 8.13
C ILE A 180 6.82 -12.54 7.07
N ASP A 181 6.94 -13.86 7.14
CA ASP A 181 7.65 -14.69 6.17
C ASP A 181 7.03 -14.57 4.77
N LEU A 182 5.70 -14.56 4.68
CA LEU A 182 4.96 -14.32 3.44
C LEU A 182 5.31 -12.95 2.85
N ILE A 183 5.14 -11.87 3.61
CA ILE A 183 5.40 -10.50 3.12
C ILE A 183 6.88 -10.35 2.75
N ARG A 184 7.80 -10.90 3.55
CA ARG A 184 9.24 -10.88 3.24
C ARG A 184 9.54 -11.63 1.95
N SER A 185 9.00 -12.83 1.77
CA SER A 185 9.19 -13.62 0.56
C SER A 185 8.62 -12.92 -0.68
N LEU A 186 7.41 -12.38 -0.59
CA LEU A 186 6.78 -11.62 -1.69
C LEU A 186 7.60 -10.37 -2.02
N SER A 187 8.04 -9.62 -1.01
CA SER A 187 8.86 -8.42 -1.22
C SER A 187 10.15 -8.75 -1.98
N GLN A 188 10.87 -9.79 -1.56
CA GLN A 188 12.10 -10.22 -2.22
C GLN A 188 11.87 -10.78 -3.62
N THR A 189 10.81 -11.57 -3.81
CA THR A 189 10.50 -12.18 -5.11
C THR A 189 10.08 -11.13 -6.13
N ASP A 190 9.29 -10.15 -5.71
CA ASP A 190 8.71 -9.15 -6.61
C ASP A 190 9.65 -7.96 -6.85
N PHE A 191 10.45 -7.57 -5.86
CA PHE A 191 11.21 -6.31 -5.88
C PHE A 191 12.72 -6.50 -5.69
N GLY A 192 13.19 -7.68 -5.27
CA GLY A 192 14.61 -8.01 -5.18
C GLY A 192 15.43 -6.98 -4.37
N THR A 193 16.32 -6.26 -5.03
CA THR A 193 17.18 -5.25 -4.41
C THR A 193 16.44 -3.99 -3.98
N THR A 194 15.22 -3.73 -4.47
CA THR A 194 14.39 -2.62 -3.98
C THR A 194 13.44 -3.05 -2.85
N ALA A 195 13.42 -4.33 -2.47
CA ALA A 195 12.68 -4.78 -1.30
C ALA A 195 13.35 -4.27 0.01
N PRO A 196 12.58 -3.82 1.02
CA PRO A 196 13.13 -3.52 2.33
C PRO A 196 13.70 -4.79 3.00
N ILE A 197 14.65 -4.59 3.91
CA ILE A 197 15.13 -5.69 4.77
C ILE A 197 14.10 -5.91 5.86
N ILE A 198 13.45 -7.07 5.88
CA ILE A 198 12.40 -7.41 6.86
C ILE A 198 12.94 -8.50 7.80
N GLY A 199 13.06 -8.18 9.08
CA GLY A 199 13.45 -9.09 10.15
C GLY A 199 12.34 -10.06 10.54
N GLN A 200 12.69 -11.12 11.26
CA GLN A 200 11.72 -12.12 11.74
C GLN A 200 10.75 -11.57 12.80
N ASP A 201 11.14 -10.48 13.49
CA ASP A 201 10.29 -9.75 14.42
C ASP A 201 9.34 -8.77 13.70
N GLY A 202 9.37 -8.71 12.37
CA GLY A 202 8.55 -7.83 11.54
C GLY A 202 9.09 -6.41 11.43
N ARG A 203 10.22 -6.08 12.08
CA ARG A 203 10.89 -4.79 11.86
C ARG A 203 11.47 -4.74 10.47
N PHE A 204 11.42 -3.58 9.84
CA PHE A 204 12.02 -3.38 8.53
C PHE A 204 12.65 -2.02 8.37
N ALA A 205 13.56 -1.91 7.42
CA ALA A 205 14.29 -0.70 7.06
C ALA A 205 14.63 -0.71 5.56
N PRO A 206 14.89 0.45 4.94
CA PRO A 206 15.49 0.47 3.62
C PRO A 206 16.82 -0.30 3.63
N ARG A 207 17.19 -0.86 2.47
CA ARG A 207 18.56 -1.34 2.29
C ARG A 207 19.49 -0.12 2.32
N ALA A 208 20.65 -0.25 2.94
CA ALA A 208 21.68 0.77 2.84
C ALA A 208 22.02 0.98 1.35
N SER A 209 22.08 2.24 0.92
CA SER A 209 22.62 2.60 -0.39
C SER A 209 24.08 2.15 -0.46
N GLU A 210 24.43 1.37 -1.48
CA GLU A 210 25.83 1.08 -1.82
C GLU A 210 26.60 2.33 -2.26
#